data_AF-A0A7U2IAD2-F1
#
_entry.id   AF-A0A7U2IAD2-F1
#
_cell.length_a   1.000
_cell.length_b   1.000
_cell.length_c   1.000
_cell.angle_alpha   90.00
_cell.angle_beta   90.00
_cell.angle_gamma   90.00
#
_symmetry.space_group_name_H-M   'P 1'
#
loop_
_entity.id
_entity.type
_entity.pdbx_description
1 polymer ?
#
loop_
_entity_poly.entity_id
_entity_poly.type
_entity_poly.pdbx_seq_one_letter_code
_entity_poly.pdbx_strand_id
1 'polypeptide(L)'
;MSDFNIIPNEVQPMGPMWQRLPMDITMEIMAYTIMVIPVYNKPGRIMNKKWFDILTGLGAFKKFRLWCLPQPMVMMKPFYQGHTFVFDNGNDLGWAADVSVAPFLPPHAFRHLLRRIQVSITLHDFMYIAQPGSDRFMLHPFGSVNELMQHCPGARSLRNLTNATTGFSNLDVLDLEIIPDFRSGNHMATLAIMTAAAFAVSARKVTITVQQSPLGYLSTFKTHIWVPELKSVIAVTLVE
;
A
#
# COMPACT_ATOMS: atom_id res chain seq x y z
N MET A 1 43.97 8.38 -44.11
CA MET A 1 43.51 7.52 -43.00
C MET A 1 44.07 8.09 -41.71
N SER A 2 43.25 8.07 -40.66
CA SER A 2 43.45 8.60 -39.29
C SER A 2 43.47 10.12 -39.15
N ASP A 3 42.28 10.74 -39.25
CA ASP A 3 42.00 11.97 -38.50
C ASP A 3 42.00 11.61 -37.01
N PHE A 4 43.07 12.01 -36.34
CA PHE A 4 43.18 11.90 -34.90
C PHE A 4 42.09 12.77 -34.27
N ASN A 5 41.26 12.16 -33.41
CA ASN A 5 40.39 12.86 -32.48
C ASN A 5 41.24 13.80 -31.62
N ILE A 6 41.37 15.05 -32.04
CA ILE A 6 41.95 16.12 -31.24
C ILE A 6 40.95 16.40 -30.12
N ILE A 7 41.24 15.90 -28.92
CA ILE A 7 40.50 16.29 -27.73
C ILE A 7 40.95 17.72 -27.41
N PRO A 8 40.05 18.73 -27.45
CA PRO A 8 40.43 20.11 -27.17
C PRO A 8 40.95 20.22 -25.73
N ASN A 9 42.12 20.85 -25.58
CA ASN A 9 42.81 21.04 -24.29
C ASN A 9 42.01 21.88 -23.28
N GLU A 10 41.02 22.65 -23.75
CA GLU A 10 40.15 23.46 -22.91
C GLU A 10 38.69 23.20 -23.31
N VAL A 11 38.04 22.33 -22.55
CA VAL A 11 36.59 22.22 -22.56
C VAL A 11 36.07 23.31 -21.64
N GLN A 12 35.37 24.32 -22.18
CA GLN A 12 34.69 25.30 -21.34
C GLN A 12 33.79 24.55 -20.33
N PRO A 13 33.87 24.86 -19.03
CA PRO A 13 33.04 24.20 -18.04
C PRO A 13 31.57 24.53 -18.32
N MET A 14 30.86 23.63 -18.99
CA MET A 14 29.41 23.74 -19.21
C MET A 14 28.67 23.36 -17.92
N GLY A 15 28.95 24.09 -16.83
CA GLY A 15 28.33 23.86 -15.53
C GLY A 15 28.38 22.39 -15.06
N PRO A 16 27.51 22.02 -14.10
CA PRO A 16 27.39 20.65 -13.65
C PRO A 16 26.74 19.78 -14.73
N MET A 17 27.50 18.89 -15.38
CA MET A 17 26.98 17.97 -16.40
C MET A 17 26.42 16.67 -15.77
N TRP A 18 25.37 16.79 -14.96
CA TRP A 18 24.75 15.64 -14.27
C TRP A 18 24.36 14.50 -15.22
N GLN A 19 23.96 14.84 -16.47
CA GLN A 19 23.65 13.86 -17.51
C GLN A 19 24.82 12.96 -17.97
N ARG A 20 26.05 13.29 -17.61
CA ARG A 20 27.26 12.51 -17.95
C ARG A 20 27.75 11.61 -16.83
N LEU A 21 27.17 11.71 -15.63
CA LEU A 21 27.53 10.82 -14.55
C LEU A 21 27.08 9.39 -14.88
N PRO A 22 27.91 8.37 -14.58
CA PRO A 22 27.47 6.99 -14.62
C PRO A 22 26.20 6.81 -13.79
N MET A 23 25.28 5.97 -14.29
CA MET A 23 23.98 5.76 -13.63
C MET A 23 24.16 5.27 -12.19
N ASP A 24 25.14 4.40 -11.96
CA ASP A 24 25.40 3.82 -10.65
C ASP A 24 25.84 4.88 -9.63
N ILE A 25 26.73 5.80 -10.04
CA ILE A 25 27.17 6.93 -9.21
C ILE A 25 26.01 7.88 -8.94
N THR A 26 25.17 8.12 -9.96
CA THR A 26 23.98 8.97 -9.82
C THR A 26 23.00 8.35 -8.82
N MET A 27 22.75 7.04 -8.92
CA MET A 27 21.91 6.31 -7.97
C MET A 27 22.47 6.35 -6.56
N GLU A 28 23.79 6.21 -6.40
CA GLU A 28 24.45 6.25 -5.09
C GLU A 28 24.36 7.65 -4.47
N ILE A 29 24.73 8.70 -5.21
CA ILE A 29 24.59 10.11 -4.78
C ILE A 29 23.15 10.39 -4.39
N MET A 30 22.17 9.83 -5.10
CA MET A 30 20.75 10.11 -4.87
C MET A 30 20.16 9.30 -3.74
N ALA A 31 20.60 8.05 -3.58
CA ALA A 31 20.38 7.30 -2.35
C ALA A 31 20.89 8.13 -1.18
N TYR A 32 22.14 8.60 -1.23
CA TYR A 32 22.68 9.52 -0.23
C TYR A 32 21.88 10.82 -0.11
N THR A 33 21.43 11.47 -1.17
CA THR A 33 20.77 12.80 -1.11
C THR A 33 19.34 12.72 -0.58
N ILE A 34 18.58 11.69 -0.97
CA ILE A 34 17.27 11.37 -0.39
C ILE A 34 17.46 11.00 1.09
N MET A 35 18.58 10.35 1.41
CA MET A 35 19.03 10.02 2.77
C MET A 35 19.67 11.23 3.51
N VAL A 36 20.11 12.31 2.87
CA VAL A 36 20.82 13.38 3.61
C VAL A 36 19.85 14.20 4.47
N ILE A 37 18.55 14.18 4.16
CA ILE A 37 17.55 14.79 5.04
C ILE A 37 17.34 13.86 6.25
N PRO A 38 17.75 14.24 7.47
CA PRO A 38 17.73 13.37 8.65
C PRO A 38 16.32 12.87 9.01
N VAL A 39 15.30 13.67 8.62
CA VAL A 39 13.88 13.35 8.82
C VAL A 39 13.42 12.18 7.93
N TYR A 40 14.16 11.82 6.87
CA TYR A 40 13.76 10.76 5.93
C TYR A 40 14.73 9.58 5.91
N ASN A 41 15.78 9.61 6.74
CA ASN A 41 16.95 8.74 6.59
C ASN A 41 17.24 7.84 7.79
N LYS A 42 16.37 6.88 8.02
CA LYS A 42 16.85 5.67 8.68
C LYS A 42 16.42 4.52 7.79
N PRO A 43 17.36 3.75 7.18
CA PRO A 43 17.00 2.50 6.54
C PRO A 43 16.11 1.67 7.47
N GLY A 44 15.00 1.14 6.94
CA GLY A 44 13.98 0.48 7.76
C GLY A 44 13.04 1.42 8.52
N ARG A 45 13.09 2.74 8.27
CA ARG A 45 12.09 3.67 8.79
C ARG A 45 10.72 3.33 8.22
N ILE A 46 9.73 3.39 9.11
CA ILE A 46 8.32 3.26 8.79
C ILE A 46 7.85 4.52 8.06
N MET A 47 7.42 4.34 6.81
CA MET A 47 6.85 5.37 5.96
C MET A 47 5.32 5.27 6.00
N ASN A 48 4.68 6.11 6.83
CA ASN A 48 3.22 6.17 6.91
C ASN A 48 2.63 7.19 5.91
N LYS A 49 1.30 7.21 5.77
CA LYS A 49 0.57 8.13 4.87
C LYS A 49 1.01 9.59 5.04
N LYS A 50 1.06 10.10 6.27
CA LYS A 50 1.44 11.49 6.55
C LYS A 50 2.82 11.82 5.99
N TRP A 51 3.81 10.97 6.23
CA TRP A 51 5.16 11.17 5.72
C TRP A 51 5.24 11.04 4.20
N PHE A 52 4.52 10.09 3.64
CA PHE A 52 4.43 9.91 2.19
C PHE A 52 3.79 11.12 1.50
N ASP A 53 2.71 11.67 2.06
CA ASP A 53 2.03 12.87 1.55
C ASP A 53 2.93 14.11 1.60
N ILE A 54 3.70 14.28 2.68
CA ILE A 54 4.66 15.39 2.79
C ILE A 54 5.73 15.27 1.70
N LEU A 55 6.29 14.06 1.51
CA LEU A 55 7.32 13.80 0.51
C LEU A 55 6.82 14.00 -0.92
N THR A 56 5.59 13.56 -1.21
CA THR A 56 4.99 13.62 -2.55
C THR A 56 4.39 14.99 -2.88
N GLY A 57 3.73 15.66 -1.93
CA GLY A 57 2.98 16.90 -2.14
C GLY A 57 3.79 18.19 -1.97
N LEU A 58 4.67 18.25 -0.97
CA LEU A 58 5.40 19.46 -0.58
C LEU A 58 6.93 19.32 -0.67
N GLY A 59 7.41 18.12 -1.02
CA GLY A 59 8.78 17.71 -0.76
C GLY A 59 9.70 17.58 -1.98
N ALA A 60 10.83 16.95 -1.70
CA ALA A 60 11.91 16.72 -2.65
C ALA A 60 11.49 15.85 -3.84
N PHE A 61 10.46 14.99 -3.74
CA PHE A 61 10.06 14.10 -4.84
C PHE A 61 9.53 14.84 -6.05
N LYS A 62 8.78 15.93 -5.84
CA LYS A 62 8.33 16.77 -6.95
C LYS A 62 9.52 17.40 -7.67
N LYS A 63 10.55 17.83 -6.92
CA LYS A 63 11.80 18.38 -7.48
C LYS A 63 12.65 17.31 -8.18
N PHE A 64 12.82 16.13 -7.58
CA PHE A 64 13.55 15.02 -8.17
C PHE A 64 12.92 14.51 -9.48
N ARG A 65 11.57 14.43 -9.53
CA ARG A 65 10.86 14.10 -10.77
C ARG A 65 11.10 15.12 -11.89
N LEU A 66 11.24 16.39 -11.54
CA LEU A 66 11.51 17.47 -12.50
C LEU A 66 12.99 17.51 -12.93
N TRP A 67 13.92 17.20 -12.04
CA TRP A 67 15.36 17.21 -12.34
C TRP A 67 15.83 16.01 -13.14
N CYS A 68 15.10 14.89 -13.05
CA CYS A 68 15.46 13.64 -13.72
C CYS A 68 14.35 13.15 -14.66
N LEU A 69 13.82 14.08 -15.47
CA LEU A 69 12.74 13.84 -16.44
C LEU A 69 12.86 12.55 -17.29
N PRO A 70 14.06 12.10 -17.74
CA PRO A 70 14.11 10.86 -18.51
C PRO A 70 13.95 9.60 -17.67
N GLN A 71 14.24 9.60 -16.35
CA GLN A 71 14.28 8.37 -15.54
C GLN A 71 13.86 8.55 -14.06
N PRO A 72 12.67 9.06 -13.75
CA PRO A 72 12.20 9.24 -12.37
C PRO A 72 12.10 7.91 -11.59
N MET A 73 11.92 6.77 -12.27
CA MET A 73 11.86 5.45 -11.63
C MET A 73 13.19 5.01 -11.02
N VAL A 74 14.29 5.20 -11.75
CA VAL A 74 15.63 4.77 -11.31
C VAL A 74 16.02 5.49 -10.02
N MET A 75 15.69 6.77 -9.95
CA MET A 75 15.99 7.65 -8.83
C MET A 75 15.18 7.33 -7.58
N MET A 76 13.94 6.87 -7.77
CA MET A 76 13.02 6.56 -6.68
C MET A 76 13.20 5.14 -6.12
N LYS A 77 13.89 4.27 -6.88
CA LYS A 77 14.11 2.87 -6.51
C LYS A 77 14.78 2.70 -5.14
N PRO A 78 15.90 3.38 -4.81
CA PRO A 78 16.52 3.24 -3.48
C PRO A 78 15.58 3.61 -2.34
N PHE A 79 14.73 4.62 -2.54
CA PHE A 79 13.74 5.02 -1.54
C PHE A 79 12.69 3.94 -1.30
N TYR A 80 12.07 3.42 -2.37
CA TYR A 80 11.02 2.39 -2.24
C TYR A 80 11.55 1.03 -1.76
N GLN A 81 12.82 0.72 -2.06
CA GLN A 81 13.46 -0.51 -1.61
C GLN A 81 13.99 -0.43 -0.17
N GLY A 82 14.42 0.76 0.28
CA GLY A 82 15.05 0.96 1.59
C GLY A 82 14.09 1.19 2.78
N HIS A 83 12.78 1.35 2.53
CA HIS A 83 11.78 1.69 3.54
C HIS A 83 10.68 0.63 3.67
N THR A 84 10.12 0.53 4.86
CA THR A 84 8.87 -0.21 5.09
C THR A 84 7.72 0.78 5.04
N PHE A 85 6.75 0.52 4.17
CA PHE A 85 5.59 1.41 4.04
C PHE A 85 4.42 0.88 4.88
N VAL A 86 3.83 1.74 5.70
CA VAL A 86 2.68 1.40 6.54
C VAL A 86 1.47 2.18 6.04
N PHE A 87 0.49 1.47 5.51
CA PHE A 87 -0.76 2.05 5.07
C PHE A 87 -1.89 1.50 5.89
N ASP A 88 -2.58 2.39 6.58
CA ASP A 88 -3.80 2.08 7.27
C ASP A 88 -4.97 2.46 6.37
N ASN A 89 -5.91 1.54 6.19
CA ASN A 89 -7.24 1.84 5.65
C ASN A 89 -8.18 2.35 6.77
N GLY A 90 -7.61 3.06 7.74
CA GLY A 90 -8.16 3.25 9.07
C GLY A 90 -9.32 4.22 9.15
N ASN A 91 -10.40 3.73 9.78
CA ASN A 91 -11.26 4.42 10.75
C ASN A 91 -11.98 5.72 10.39
N ASP A 92 -12.14 6.08 9.11
CA ASP A 92 -13.22 7.01 8.73
C ASP A 92 -14.58 6.28 8.76
N LEU A 93 -14.93 5.71 9.92
CA LEU A 93 -16.30 5.40 10.32
C LEU A 93 -17.02 6.68 10.76
N GLY A 94 -16.87 7.74 9.96
CA GLY A 94 -17.96 8.70 9.81
C GLY A 94 -19.16 7.97 9.20
N TRP A 95 -20.33 8.59 9.21
CA TRP A 95 -21.60 8.02 8.75
C TRP A 95 -21.64 7.69 7.24
N ALA A 96 -20.47 7.72 6.60
CA ALA A 96 -20.20 7.45 5.21
C ALA A 96 -19.23 6.26 5.09
N ALA A 97 -19.61 5.09 5.64
CA ALA A 97 -18.89 3.83 5.44
C ALA A 97 -18.70 3.50 3.93
N ASP A 98 -19.54 4.07 3.06
CA ASP A 98 -19.44 4.01 1.61
C ASP A 98 -18.26 4.82 1.02
N VAL A 99 -17.61 5.67 1.81
CA VAL A 99 -16.56 6.60 1.37
C VAL A 99 -15.17 6.22 1.90
N SER A 100 -15.00 5.08 2.59
CA SER A 100 -13.64 4.67 2.97
C SER A 100 -12.76 4.54 1.73
N VAL A 101 -11.74 5.40 1.71
CA VAL A 101 -10.80 5.56 0.61
C VAL A 101 -9.84 4.39 0.70
N ALA A 102 -9.61 3.69 -0.42
CA ALA A 102 -8.61 2.63 -0.50
C ALA A 102 -7.30 3.08 0.19
N PRO A 103 -6.54 2.17 0.85
CA PRO A 103 -5.30 2.53 1.50
C PRO A 103 -4.46 3.31 0.50
N PHE A 104 -3.85 4.40 0.97
CA PHE A 104 -3.11 5.34 0.12
C PHE A 104 -1.81 4.71 -0.36
N LEU A 105 -1.91 3.69 -1.21
CA LEU A 105 -0.79 2.97 -1.77
C LEU A 105 0.04 3.93 -2.65
N PRO A 106 1.35 3.68 -2.81
CA PRO A 106 2.16 4.46 -3.72
C PRO A 106 1.57 4.45 -5.14
N PRO A 107 1.86 5.49 -5.96
CA PRO A 107 1.35 5.55 -7.32
C PRO A 107 1.71 4.27 -8.08
N HIS A 108 0.78 3.80 -8.92
CA HIS A 108 0.87 2.51 -9.62
C HIS A 108 2.22 2.31 -10.32
N ALA A 109 2.74 3.36 -10.98
CA ALA A 109 4.03 3.35 -11.66
C ALA A 109 5.24 2.99 -10.77
N PHE A 110 5.16 3.14 -9.45
CA PHE A 110 6.26 2.84 -8.51
C PHE A 110 6.01 1.59 -7.66
N ARG A 111 4.83 0.95 -7.77
CA ARG A 111 4.47 -0.19 -6.91
C ARG A 111 5.39 -1.39 -7.06
N HIS A 112 5.94 -1.62 -8.26
CA HIS A 112 6.90 -2.69 -8.53
C HIS A 112 8.29 -2.47 -7.87
N LEU A 113 8.58 -1.25 -7.40
CA LEU A 113 9.82 -0.92 -6.70
C LEU A 113 9.73 -1.19 -5.19
N LEU A 114 8.51 -1.38 -4.67
CA LEU A 114 8.30 -1.69 -3.26
C LEU A 114 8.82 -3.09 -2.95
N ARG A 115 9.47 -3.21 -1.80
CA ARG A 115 9.95 -4.48 -1.26
C ARG A 115 9.23 -4.89 0.01
N ARG A 116 8.88 -3.92 0.87
CA ARG A 116 8.29 -4.17 2.18
C ARG A 116 7.11 -3.25 2.43
N ILE A 117 5.97 -3.85 2.75
CA ILE A 117 4.75 -3.11 3.05
C ILE A 117 4.00 -3.78 4.21
N GLN A 118 3.45 -2.95 5.08
CA GLN A 118 2.48 -3.31 6.07
C GLN A 118 1.17 -2.60 5.72
N VAL A 119 0.09 -3.37 5.63
CA VAL A 119 -1.22 -2.83 5.30
C VAL A 119 -2.22 -3.27 6.35
N SER A 120 -2.91 -2.32 6.95
CA SER A 120 -4.02 -2.58 7.87
C SER A 120 -5.34 -2.38 7.13
N ILE A 121 -6.18 -3.41 7.10
CA ILE A 121 -7.44 -3.44 6.37
C ILE A 121 -8.57 -3.78 7.33
N THR A 122 -9.52 -2.86 7.45
CA THR A 122 -10.79 -3.13 8.14
C THR A 122 -11.75 -3.87 7.22
N LEU A 123 -12.22 -5.04 7.64
CA LEU A 123 -13.25 -5.81 6.93
C LEU A 123 -14.53 -5.80 7.74
N HIS A 124 -15.64 -5.39 7.14
CA HIS A 124 -16.96 -5.42 7.76
C HIS A 124 -17.89 -6.35 7.02
N ASP A 125 -18.97 -6.76 7.69
CA ASP A 125 -19.95 -7.72 7.18
C ASP A 125 -21.33 -7.11 6.92
N PHE A 126 -21.42 -5.78 6.93
CA PHE A 126 -22.69 -5.06 6.87
C PHE A 126 -22.62 -3.74 6.10
N MET A 127 -23.78 -3.25 5.66
CA MET A 127 -24.00 -1.88 5.22
C MET A 127 -25.12 -1.21 6.03
N TYR A 128 -25.18 0.12 5.98
CA TYR A 128 -26.30 0.88 6.54
C TYR A 128 -27.30 1.18 5.44
N ILE A 129 -28.57 0.85 5.68
CA ILE A 129 -29.68 1.19 4.79
C ILE A 129 -30.62 2.14 5.53
N ALA A 130 -31.11 3.19 4.85
CA ALA A 130 -32.13 4.06 5.42
C ALA A 130 -33.41 3.28 5.69
N GLN A 131 -33.96 3.40 6.90
CA GLN A 131 -35.23 2.78 7.23
C GLN A 131 -36.36 3.53 6.52
N PRO A 132 -37.25 2.83 5.78
CA PRO A 132 -38.35 3.49 5.09
C PRO A 132 -39.20 4.33 6.05
N GLY A 133 -39.36 5.63 5.76
CA GLY A 133 -40.15 6.54 6.58
C GLY A 133 -39.48 7.00 7.88
N SER A 134 -38.16 6.85 8.03
CA SER A 134 -37.40 7.31 9.20
C SER A 134 -36.03 7.87 8.80
N ASP A 135 -35.50 8.81 9.60
CA ASP A 135 -34.11 9.29 9.50
C ASP A 135 -33.10 8.31 10.12
N ARG A 136 -33.55 7.11 10.51
CA ARG A 136 -32.72 6.07 11.12
C ARG A 136 -32.12 5.16 10.07
N PHE A 137 -30.88 4.73 10.31
CA PHE A 137 -30.22 3.70 9.51
C PHE A 137 -30.34 2.34 10.20
N MET A 138 -30.62 1.30 9.42
CA MET A 138 -30.63 -0.08 9.86
C MET A 138 -29.39 -0.80 9.31
N LEU A 139 -28.81 -1.66 10.15
CA LEU A 139 -27.72 -2.54 9.75
C LEU A 139 -28.25 -3.66 8.87
N HIS A 140 -27.68 -3.83 7.68
CA HIS A 140 -28.02 -4.89 6.75
C HIS A 140 -26.77 -5.73 6.46
N PRO A 141 -26.78 -7.04 6.75
CA PRO A 141 -25.65 -7.91 6.49
C PRO A 141 -25.46 -8.11 4.98
N PHE A 142 -24.22 -8.32 4.55
CA PHE A 142 -23.97 -8.69 3.16
C PHE A 142 -24.53 -10.08 2.86
N GLY A 143 -25.31 -10.20 1.79
CA GLY A 143 -25.85 -11.45 1.26
C GLY A 143 -25.04 -12.00 0.07
N SER A 144 -24.16 -11.20 -0.54
CA SER A 144 -23.40 -11.61 -1.73
C SER A 144 -22.01 -11.01 -1.82
N VAL A 145 -21.15 -11.62 -2.65
CA VAL A 145 -19.83 -11.07 -2.99
C VAL A 145 -19.95 -9.69 -3.66
N ASN A 146 -20.98 -9.48 -4.48
CA ASN A 146 -21.18 -8.19 -5.14
C ASN A 146 -21.45 -7.08 -4.13
N GLU A 147 -22.32 -7.32 -3.14
CA GLU A 147 -22.57 -6.37 -2.05
C GLU A 147 -21.32 -6.11 -1.22
N LEU A 148 -20.57 -7.17 -0.87
CA LEU A 148 -19.28 -7.04 -0.18
C LEU A 148 -18.32 -6.13 -0.97
N MET A 149 -18.16 -6.35 -2.27
CA MET A 149 -17.25 -5.53 -3.09
C MET A 149 -17.77 -4.10 -3.33
N GLN A 150 -19.08 -3.90 -3.31
CA GLN A 150 -19.71 -2.60 -3.52
C GLN A 150 -19.73 -1.73 -2.26
N HIS A 151 -19.81 -2.33 -1.07
CA HIS A 151 -20.01 -1.60 0.18
C HIS A 151 -18.91 -1.84 1.23
N CYS A 152 -17.95 -2.75 0.99
CA CYS A 152 -16.77 -2.92 1.83
C CYS A 152 -15.49 -2.42 1.14
N PRO A 153 -15.05 -1.18 1.43
CA PRO A 153 -13.76 -0.66 1.00
C PRO A 153 -12.57 -1.53 1.37
N GLY A 154 -12.61 -2.20 2.52
CA GLY A 154 -11.57 -3.15 2.90
C GLY A 154 -11.46 -4.32 1.94
N ALA A 155 -12.59 -4.92 1.56
CA ALA A 155 -12.64 -6.00 0.58
C ALA A 155 -12.11 -5.54 -0.80
N ARG A 156 -12.49 -4.33 -1.25
CA ARG A 156 -11.93 -3.73 -2.48
C ARG A 156 -10.43 -3.54 -2.40
N SER A 157 -9.96 -3.02 -1.28
CA SER A 157 -8.54 -2.76 -1.05
C SER A 157 -7.75 -4.05 -1.08
N LEU A 158 -8.24 -5.08 -0.40
CA LEU A 158 -7.67 -6.41 -0.41
C LEU A 158 -7.64 -6.97 -1.84
N ARG A 159 -8.73 -6.90 -2.60
CA ARG A 159 -8.76 -7.31 -4.03
C ARG A 159 -7.78 -6.53 -4.91
N ASN A 160 -7.50 -5.27 -4.60
CA ASN A 160 -6.55 -4.48 -5.38
C ASN A 160 -5.09 -4.83 -5.04
N LEU A 161 -4.80 -5.23 -3.79
CA LEU A 161 -3.50 -5.81 -3.43
C LEU A 161 -3.23 -7.09 -4.22
N THR A 162 -4.28 -7.85 -4.49
CA THR A 162 -4.25 -9.20 -5.09
C THR A 162 -4.22 -9.17 -6.62
N ASN A 163 -4.32 -7.99 -7.24
CA ASN A 163 -4.40 -7.86 -8.69
C ASN A 163 -3.00 -7.89 -9.31
N ALA A 164 -2.72 -8.82 -10.23
CA ALA A 164 -1.41 -8.92 -10.89
C ALA A 164 -1.01 -7.68 -11.71
N THR A 165 -1.99 -6.90 -12.18
CA THR A 165 -1.76 -5.70 -13.00
C THR A 165 -1.67 -4.43 -12.16
N THR A 166 -2.48 -4.29 -11.11
CA THR A 166 -2.57 -3.05 -10.30
C THR A 166 -1.99 -3.17 -8.90
N GLY A 167 -1.82 -4.39 -8.39
CA GLY A 167 -1.26 -4.70 -7.09
C GLY A 167 0.26 -4.66 -7.05
N PHE A 168 0.85 -5.47 -6.19
CA PHE A 168 2.30 -5.51 -6.02
C PHE A 168 2.92 -6.78 -6.62
N SER A 169 3.80 -6.62 -7.59
CA SER A 169 4.40 -7.72 -8.34
C SER A 169 5.77 -8.18 -7.83
N ASN A 170 6.36 -7.47 -6.87
CA ASN A 170 7.77 -7.70 -6.47
C ASN A 170 8.01 -7.42 -4.97
N LEU A 171 7.06 -7.79 -4.13
CA LEU A 171 7.20 -7.67 -2.67
C LEU A 171 8.05 -8.81 -2.12
N ASP A 172 9.02 -8.43 -1.27
CA ASP A 172 9.72 -9.38 -0.43
C ASP A 172 8.90 -9.69 0.82
N VAL A 173 8.29 -8.66 1.44
CA VAL A 173 7.54 -8.80 2.69
C VAL A 173 6.22 -8.05 2.59
N LEU A 174 5.14 -8.77 2.86
CA LEU A 174 3.80 -8.24 3.07
C LEU A 174 3.33 -8.59 4.49
N ASP A 175 3.17 -7.58 5.33
CA ASP A 175 2.54 -7.73 6.64
C ASP A 175 1.10 -7.21 6.54
N LEU A 176 0.14 -8.13 6.45
CA LEU A 176 -1.27 -7.82 6.33
C LEU A 176 -1.94 -7.92 7.71
N GLU A 177 -2.53 -6.82 8.16
CA GLU A 177 -3.31 -6.75 9.39
C GLU A 177 -4.79 -6.63 9.04
N ILE A 178 -5.58 -7.61 9.46
CA ILE A 178 -7.02 -7.61 9.25
C ILE A 178 -7.69 -7.15 10.54
N ILE A 179 -8.53 -6.12 10.44
CA ILE A 179 -9.35 -5.61 11.54
C ILE A 179 -10.81 -5.94 11.22
N PRO A 180 -11.37 -7.05 11.69
CA PRO A 180 -12.75 -7.37 11.40
C PRO A 180 -13.72 -6.58 12.28
N ASP A 181 -14.71 -5.98 11.64
CA ASP A 181 -15.86 -5.31 12.23
C ASP A 181 -17.12 -6.09 11.84
N PHE A 182 -17.29 -7.25 12.47
CA PHE A 182 -18.40 -8.16 12.17
C PHE A 182 -19.53 -7.97 13.18
N ARG A 183 -20.60 -7.32 12.73
CA ARG A 183 -21.75 -6.95 13.57
C ARG A 183 -23.04 -7.67 13.18
N SER A 184 -23.04 -8.43 12.08
CA SER A 184 -24.23 -9.15 11.61
C SER A 184 -24.67 -10.30 12.54
N GLY A 185 -23.77 -10.80 13.38
CA GLY A 185 -23.99 -11.97 14.23
C GLY A 185 -23.87 -13.33 13.53
N ASN A 186 -23.77 -13.38 12.19
CA ASN A 186 -23.60 -14.62 11.43
C ASN A 186 -22.23 -14.70 10.74
N HIS A 187 -21.19 -14.88 11.55
CA HIS A 187 -19.81 -14.89 11.08
C HIS A 187 -19.51 -15.99 10.05
N MET A 188 -20.17 -17.15 10.11
CA MET A 188 -19.93 -18.24 9.16
C MET A 188 -20.45 -17.89 7.76
N ALA A 189 -21.62 -17.24 7.66
CA ALA A 189 -22.12 -16.75 6.38
C ALA A 189 -21.20 -15.66 5.81
N THR A 190 -20.73 -14.74 6.65
CA THR A 190 -19.75 -13.72 6.28
C THR A 190 -18.49 -14.36 5.71
N LEU A 191 -17.91 -15.33 6.41
CA LEU A 191 -16.69 -16.02 5.96
C LEU A 191 -16.89 -16.77 4.65
N ALA A 192 -18.07 -17.38 4.43
CA ALA A 192 -18.39 -18.04 3.17
C ALA A 192 -18.40 -17.04 2.00
N ILE A 193 -19.00 -15.86 2.20
CA ILE A 193 -18.99 -14.78 1.21
C ILE A 193 -17.57 -14.30 0.93
N MET A 194 -16.75 -14.09 1.97
CA MET A 194 -15.38 -13.66 1.80
C MET A 194 -14.51 -14.72 1.12
N THR A 195 -14.73 -16.00 1.42
CA THR A 195 -14.07 -17.12 0.74
C THR A 195 -14.44 -17.14 -0.75
N ALA A 196 -15.72 -16.94 -1.06
CA ALA A 196 -16.21 -16.85 -2.43
C ALA A 196 -15.67 -15.63 -3.19
N ALA A 197 -15.23 -14.58 -2.49
CA ALA A 197 -14.55 -13.44 -3.09
C ALA A 197 -13.11 -13.73 -3.54
N ALA A 198 -12.54 -14.87 -3.12
CA ALA A 198 -11.26 -15.42 -3.59
C ALA A 198 -10.08 -14.42 -3.52
N PHE A 199 -9.88 -13.80 -2.36
CA PHE A 199 -8.73 -12.91 -2.15
C PHE A 199 -7.40 -13.70 -2.20
N ALA A 200 -6.41 -13.19 -2.93
CA ALA A 200 -5.12 -13.89 -3.12
C ALA A 200 -3.90 -12.95 -3.12
N VAL A 201 -3.03 -13.00 -2.11
CA VAL A 201 -1.86 -12.11 -2.01
C VAL A 201 -0.57 -12.83 -2.39
N SER A 202 0.39 -12.08 -2.96
CA SER A 202 1.69 -12.63 -3.36
C SER A 202 2.87 -11.80 -2.88
N ALA A 203 3.82 -12.44 -2.18
CA ALA A 203 5.12 -11.88 -1.78
C ALA A 203 6.09 -13.02 -1.45
N ARG A 204 7.39 -12.75 -1.31
CA ARG A 204 8.36 -13.77 -0.83
C ARG A 204 8.04 -14.23 0.59
N LYS A 205 7.52 -13.33 1.41
CA LYS A 205 7.04 -13.59 2.77
C LYS A 205 5.75 -12.84 3.02
N VAL A 206 4.73 -13.55 3.49
CA VAL A 206 3.44 -12.97 3.89
C VAL A 206 3.18 -13.29 5.36
N THR A 207 2.88 -12.26 6.15
CA THR A 207 2.41 -12.40 7.52
C THR A 207 0.97 -11.91 7.58
N ILE A 208 0.02 -12.75 8.01
CA ILE A 208 -1.37 -12.34 8.24
C ILE A 208 -1.64 -12.32 9.74
N THR A 209 -1.91 -11.13 10.25
CA THR A 209 -2.35 -10.91 11.63
C THR A 209 -3.79 -10.45 11.64
N VAL A 210 -4.55 -10.89 12.64
CA VAL A 210 -5.91 -10.40 12.86
C VAL A 210 -5.86 -9.59 14.15
N GLN A 211 -6.20 -8.31 14.07
CA GLN A 211 -6.18 -7.38 15.18
C GLN A 211 -7.60 -7.09 15.66
N GLN A 212 -7.72 -6.78 16.95
CA GLN A 212 -8.99 -6.37 17.54
C GLN A 212 -9.35 -4.98 17.04
N SER A 213 -10.63 -4.77 16.70
CA SER A 213 -11.12 -3.43 16.36
C SER A 213 -10.92 -2.48 17.54
N PRO A 214 -10.31 -1.29 17.34
CA PRO A 214 -10.13 -0.30 18.40
C PRO A 214 -11.47 0.23 18.96
N LEU A 215 -12.58 -0.01 18.28
CA LEU A 215 -13.93 0.35 18.74
C LEU A 215 -14.50 -0.64 19.78
N GLY A 216 -13.79 -1.70 20.13
CA GLY A 216 -14.08 -2.51 21.32
C GLY A 216 -15.33 -3.39 21.24
N TYR A 217 -15.96 -3.55 20.07
CA TYR A 217 -17.19 -4.35 19.93
C TYR A 217 -17.02 -5.85 20.18
N LEU A 218 -15.79 -6.35 20.29
CA LEU A 218 -15.48 -7.75 20.58
C LEU A 218 -14.51 -7.81 21.77
N SER A 219 -15.04 -7.99 22.99
CA SER A 219 -14.25 -7.99 24.23
C SER A 219 -13.35 -9.23 24.43
N THR A 220 -13.48 -10.26 23.59
CA THR A 220 -12.67 -11.51 23.64
C THR A 220 -12.21 -11.96 22.25
N PHE A 221 -11.54 -11.06 21.53
CA PHE A 221 -11.18 -11.21 20.13
C PHE A 221 -10.32 -12.42 19.77
N LYS A 222 -9.29 -12.75 20.59
CA LYS A 222 -8.29 -13.78 20.27
C LYS A 222 -8.79 -15.23 20.45
N THR A 223 -9.96 -15.43 21.06
CA THR A 223 -10.52 -16.76 21.36
C THR A 223 -11.70 -17.13 20.47
N HIS A 224 -12.08 -16.28 19.52
CA HIS A 224 -13.19 -16.59 18.63
C HIS A 224 -12.78 -17.68 17.63
N ILE A 225 -13.65 -18.70 17.56
CA ILE A 225 -13.45 -19.91 16.75
C ILE A 225 -13.20 -19.55 15.29
N TRP A 226 -13.74 -18.45 14.77
CA TRP A 226 -13.69 -18.04 13.36
C TRP A 226 -12.40 -17.31 12.92
N VAL A 227 -11.51 -16.95 13.85
CA VAL A 227 -10.28 -16.18 13.52
C VAL A 227 -9.32 -16.96 12.62
N PRO A 228 -9.06 -18.26 12.84
CA PRO A 228 -8.28 -19.07 11.90
C PRO A 228 -8.91 -19.12 10.49
N GLU A 229 -10.23 -19.25 10.40
CA GLU A 229 -10.97 -19.31 9.15
C GLU A 229 -10.86 -17.97 8.41
N LEU A 230 -10.93 -16.84 9.10
CA LEU A 230 -10.72 -15.52 8.50
C LEU A 230 -9.32 -15.38 7.88
N LYS A 231 -8.29 -15.98 8.49
CA LYS A 231 -6.96 -16.01 7.87
C LYS A 231 -6.93 -16.87 6.61
N SER A 232 -7.67 -17.99 6.62
CA SER A 232 -7.73 -18.95 5.51
C SER A 232 -8.49 -18.44 4.28
N VAL A 233 -9.36 -17.43 4.46
CA VAL A 233 -10.09 -16.75 3.38
C VAL A 233 -9.14 -16.09 2.36
N ILE A 234 -7.91 -15.76 2.79
CA ILE A 234 -6.91 -15.13 1.92
C ILE A 234 -5.91 -16.19 1.47
N ALA A 235 -5.94 -16.51 0.19
CA ALA A 235 -4.93 -17.36 -0.42
C ALA A 235 -3.57 -16.65 -0.43
N VAL A 236 -2.50 -17.37 -0.10
CA VAL A 236 -1.13 -16.85 -0.08
C VAL A 236 -0.31 -17.59 -1.12
N THR A 237 0.26 -16.85 -2.06
CA THR A 237 1.20 -17.36 -3.06
C THR A 237 2.60 -16.82 -2.76
N LEU A 238 3.54 -17.71 -2.47
CA LEU A 238 4.93 -17.31 -2.24
C LEU A 238 5.66 -17.15 -3.57
N VAL A 239 6.35 -16.02 -3.73
CA VAL A 239 7.17 -15.72 -4.93
C VAL A 239 8.62 -16.08 -4.62
N GLU A 240 9.27 -16.80 -5.54
CA GLU A 240 10.68 -17.21 -5.42
C GLU A 240 11.69 -16.11 -5.74
#